data_AF-A0A3N5TFG8-F1
#
_entry.id   AF-A0A3N5TFG8-F1
#
_cell.length_a   1.000
_cell.length_b   1.000
_cell.length_c   1.000
_cell.angle_alpha   90.00
_cell.angle_beta   90.00
_cell.angle_gamma   90.00
#
_symmetry.space_group_name_H-M   'P 1'
#
loop_
_entity.id
_entity.type
_entity.pdbx_description
1 polymer ?
#
loop_
_entity_poly.entity_id
_entity_poly.type
_entity_poly.pdbx_seq_one_letter_code
_entity_poly.pdbx_strand_id
1 'polypeptide(L)'
;MIAAWIPYGVYIGIPVVIAIIIALVLYKKKPFSARWQEKSLEQDLLAMTGHDPAMVERLLIFEQSKDPDASRAQLLRTALNRLLRDRR
;
A
#
# COMPACT_ATOMS: atom_id res chain seq x y z
N MET A 1 -27.16 38.87 35.28
CA MET A 1 -27.19 37.68 34.42
C MET A 1 -25.98 37.76 33.51
N ILE A 2 -24.96 36.92 33.74
CA ILE A 2 -23.73 36.94 32.93
C ILE A 2 -24.04 36.11 31.68
N ALA A 3 -24.26 36.77 30.55
CA ALA A 3 -24.38 36.12 29.26
C ALA A 3 -23.01 35.53 28.91
N ALA A 4 -22.83 34.23 29.16
CA ALA A 4 -21.67 33.49 28.70
C ALA A 4 -21.72 33.45 27.17
N TRP A 5 -20.97 34.34 26.52
CA TRP A 5 -20.68 34.27 25.10
C TRP A 5 -19.76 33.07 24.88
N ILE A 6 -20.35 31.89 24.73
CA ILE A 6 -19.63 30.68 24.34
C ILE A 6 -19.26 30.86 22.86
N PRO A 7 -17.97 30.97 22.51
CA PRO A 7 -17.59 31.15 21.12
C PRO A 7 -17.97 29.90 20.34
N TYR A 8 -18.90 30.03 19.40
CA TYR A 8 -19.36 28.99 18.48
C TYR A 8 -18.21 28.26 17.74
N GLY A 9 -17.00 28.85 17.69
CA GLY A 9 -15.80 28.22 17.13
C GLY A 9 -15.34 26.94 17.84
N VAL A 10 -15.71 26.73 19.11
CA VAL A 10 -15.31 25.52 19.87
C VAL A 10 -16.11 24.29 19.42
N TYR A 11 -17.39 24.46 19.05
CA TYR A 11 -18.25 23.35 18.63
C TYR A 11 -17.88 22.77 17.27
N ILE A 12 -17.23 23.54 16.40
CA ILE A 12 -16.74 23.07 15.09
C ILE A 12 -15.31 22.55 15.18
N GLY A 13 -14.49 23.07 16.09
CA GLY A 13 -13.10 22.63 16.28
C GLY A 13 -13.00 21.19 16.80
N ILE A 14 -13.86 20.80 17.74
CA ILE A 14 -13.83 19.46 18.36
C ILE A 14 -14.05 18.32 17.34
N PRO A 15 -15.09 18.33 16.48
CA PRO A 15 -15.28 17.26 15.50
C PRO A 15 -14.17 17.25 14.44
N VAL A 16 -13.58 18.40 14.10
CA VAL A 16 -12.46 18.47 13.15
C VAL A 16 -11.20 17.86 13.74
N VAL A 17 -10.88 18.16 15.00
CA VAL A 17 -9.73 17.55 15.70
C VAL A 17 -9.93 16.03 15.86
N ILE A 18 -11.15 15.60 16.18
CA ILE A 18 -11.50 14.17 16.26
C ILE A 18 -11.35 13.50 14.89
N ALA A 19 -11.81 14.14 13.80
CA ALA A 19 -11.66 13.62 12.44
C ALA A 19 -10.19 13.49 12.02
N ILE A 20 -9.35 14.47 12.37
CA ILE A 20 -7.91 14.43 12.11
C ILE A 20 -7.26 13.29 12.89
N ILE A 21 -7.60 13.10 14.17
CA ILE A 21 -7.07 12.01 14.99
C ILE A 21 -7.51 10.65 14.43
N ILE A 22 -8.78 10.50 14.06
CA ILE A 22 -9.31 9.28 13.43
C ILE A 22 -8.59 9.01 12.10
N ALA A 23 -8.38 10.03 11.27
CA ALA A 23 -7.64 9.90 10.02
C ALA A 23 -6.19 9.47 10.27
N LEU A 24 -5.53 10.02 11.29
CA LEU A 24 -4.16 9.66 11.67
C LEU A 24 -4.06 8.23 12.23
N VAL A 25 -5.04 7.81 13.03
CA VAL A 25 -5.12 6.44 13.57
C VAL A 25 -5.44 5.45 12.44
N LEU A 26 -6.35 5.77 11.52
CA LEU A 26 -6.61 4.96 10.33
C LEU A 26 -5.38 4.90 9.43
N TYR A 27 -4.63 6.00 9.27
CA TYR A 27 -3.40 6.03 8.48
C TYR A 27 -2.32 5.12 9.10
N LYS A 28 -2.13 5.19 10.42
CA LYS A 28 -1.20 4.30 11.14
C LYS A 28 -1.68 2.84 11.21
N LYS A 29 -2.99 2.59 11.21
CA LYS A 29 -3.58 1.25 11.31
C LYS A 29 -3.91 0.61 9.97
N LYS A 30 -3.54 1.16 8.81
CA LYS A 30 -3.87 0.54 7.51
C LYS A 30 -2.85 -0.55 7.13
N PRO A 31 -3.16 -1.86 7.25
CA PRO A 31 -2.58 -2.91 6.41
C PRO A 31 -3.08 -2.81 4.96
N PHE A 32 -3.94 -1.83 4.64
CA PHE A 32 -4.49 -1.59 3.31
C PHE A 32 -3.41 -1.24 2.27
N SER A 33 -2.26 -0.74 2.71
CA SER A 33 -1.10 -0.51 1.85
C SER A 33 -0.49 -1.80 1.33
N ALA A 34 -0.48 -2.89 2.11
CA ALA A 34 0.14 -4.15 1.68
C ALA A 34 -0.58 -4.76 0.47
N ARG A 35 -1.92 -4.85 0.51
CA ARG A 35 -2.72 -5.34 -0.64
C ARG A 35 -2.68 -4.40 -1.84
N TRP A 36 -2.67 -3.09 -1.62
CA TRP A 36 -2.55 -2.12 -2.71
C TRP A 36 -1.16 -2.13 -3.34
N GLN A 37 -0.10 -2.27 -2.54
CA GLN A 37 1.27 -2.45 -3.01
C GLN A 37 1.43 -3.77 -3.75
N GLU A 38 0.86 -4.86 -3.25
CA GLU A 38 0.90 -6.16 -3.92
C GLU A 38 0.22 -6.09 -5.29
N LYS A 39 -0.97 -5.48 -5.37
CA LYS A 39 -1.65 -5.22 -6.66
C LYS A 39 -0.85 -4.32 -7.58
N SER A 40 -0.25 -3.24 -7.05
CA SER A 40 0.58 -2.33 -7.83
C SER A 40 1.81 -3.04 -8.39
N LEU A 41 2.50 -3.85 -7.56
CA LEU A 41 3.66 -4.63 -7.98
C LEU A 41 3.29 -5.67 -9.02
N GLU A 42 2.15 -6.34 -8.87
CA GLU A 42 1.63 -7.29 -9.84
C GLU A 42 1.33 -6.61 -11.19
N GLN A 43 0.71 -5.42 -11.15
CA GLN A 43 0.46 -4.61 -12.35
C GLN A 43 1.74 -4.11 -13.02
N ASP A 44 2.73 -3.66 -12.25
CA ASP A 44 4.03 -3.23 -12.76
C ASP A 44 4.80 -4.40 -13.39
N LEU A 45 4.74 -5.58 -12.76
CA LEU A 45 5.35 -6.80 -13.29
C LEU A 45 4.69 -7.21 -14.62
N LEU A 46 3.36 -7.21 -14.65
CA LEU A 46 2.56 -7.46 -15.86
C LEU A 46 2.93 -6.48 -16.97
N ALA A 47 3.05 -5.18 -16.66
CA ALA A 47 3.44 -4.19 -17.65
C ALA A 47 4.86 -4.44 -18.19
N MET A 48 5.79 -4.90 -17.35
CA MET A 48 7.15 -5.21 -17.79
C MET A 48 7.27 -6.49 -18.60
N THR A 49 6.43 -7.49 -18.33
CA THR A 49 6.39 -8.75 -19.08
C THR A 49 5.54 -8.67 -20.34
N GLY A 50 5.04 -7.49 -20.73
CA GLY A 50 4.24 -7.31 -21.94
C GLY A 50 2.79 -7.79 -21.79
N HIS A 51 2.23 -7.68 -20.58
CA HIS A 51 0.91 -8.19 -20.20
C HIS A 51 0.75 -9.71 -20.31
N ASP A 52 1.86 -10.46 -20.29
CA ASP A 52 1.83 -11.93 -20.23
C ASP A 52 1.76 -12.41 -18.77
N PRO A 53 0.60 -12.90 -18.30
CA PRO A 53 0.44 -13.40 -16.93
C PRO A 53 1.19 -14.72 -16.70
N ALA A 54 1.40 -15.55 -17.74
CA ALA A 54 2.11 -16.82 -17.60
C ALA A 54 3.61 -16.57 -17.35
N MET A 55 4.17 -15.53 -17.96
CA MET A 55 5.54 -15.07 -17.70
C MET A 55 5.70 -14.60 -16.25
N VAL A 56 4.74 -13.84 -15.72
CA VAL A 56 4.71 -13.38 -14.31
C VAL A 56 4.67 -14.56 -13.35
N GLU A 57 3.80 -15.53 -13.59
CA GLU A 57 3.67 -16.71 -12.74
C GLU A 57 4.95 -17.56 -12.74
N ARG A 58 5.59 -17.76 -13.90
CA ARG A 58 6.88 -18.45 -14.01
C ARG A 58 8.00 -17.75 -13.23
N LEU A 59 8.04 -16.41 -13.29
CA LEU A 59 8.98 -15.61 -12.50
C LEU A 59 8.73 -15.76 -11.01
N LEU A 60 7.45 -15.75 -10.58
CA LEU A 60 7.09 -15.96 -9.19
C LEU A 60 7.47 -17.35 -8.69
N ILE A 61 7.18 -18.41 -9.46
CA ILE A 61 7.58 -19.79 -9.12
C ILE A 61 9.10 -19.90 -9.01
N PHE A 62 9.82 -19.28 -9.94
CA PHE A 62 11.28 -19.27 -9.92
C PHE A 62 11.82 -18.55 -8.67
N GLU A 63 11.32 -17.36 -8.33
CA GLU A 63 11.78 -16.67 -7.11
C GLU A 63 11.32 -17.41 -5.84
N GLN A 64 10.16 -18.05 -5.83
CA GLN A 64 9.68 -18.87 -4.71
C GLN A 64 10.54 -20.11 -4.49
N SER A 65 11.08 -20.70 -5.57
CA SER A 65 12.02 -21.83 -5.44
C SER A 65 13.35 -21.42 -4.79
N LYS A 66 13.71 -20.12 -4.83
CA LYS A 66 14.91 -19.59 -4.16
C LYS A 66 14.63 -19.18 -2.73
N ASP A 67 13.45 -18.65 -2.46
CA ASP A 67 13.03 -18.21 -1.13
C ASP A 67 11.61 -18.74 -0.84
N PRO A 68 11.50 -19.96 -0.30
CA PRO A 68 10.21 -20.61 -0.06
C PRO A 68 9.40 -19.97 1.07
N ASP A 69 10.06 -19.21 1.95
CA ASP A 69 9.44 -18.51 3.08
C ASP A 69 9.06 -17.05 2.75
N ALA A 70 9.42 -16.57 1.56
CA ALA A 70 9.12 -15.21 1.14
C ALA A 70 7.61 -15.00 0.94
N SER A 71 7.14 -13.87 1.44
CA SER A 71 5.77 -13.41 1.19
C SER A 71 5.54 -13.12 -0.30
N ARG A 72 4.31 -13.32 -0.81
CA ARG A 72 3.95 -13.03 -2.21
C ARG A 72 4.34 -11.62 -2.66
N ALA A 73 4.21 -10.62 -1.79
CA ALA A 73 4.65 -9.25 -2.05
C ALA A 73 6.18 -9.11 -2.19
N GLN A 74 6.96 -9.85 -1.40
CA GLN A 74 8.42 -9.91 -1.57
C GLN A 74 8.80 -10.60 -2.87
N LEU A 75 8.16 -11.71 -3.22
CA LEU A 75 8.41 -12.42 -4.48
C LEU A 75 8.14 -11.53 -5.69
N LEU A 76 7.00 -10.82 -5.71
CA LEU A 76 6.67 -9.84 -6.75
C LEU A 76 7.72 -8.73 -6.85
N ARG A 77 8.14 -8.18 -5.71
CA ARG A 77 9.15 -7.12 -5.67
C ARG A 77 10.52 -7.58 -6.15
N THR A 78 10.93 -8.79 -5.77
CA THR A 78 12.20 -9.39 -6.21
C THR A 78 12.20 -9.67 -7.70
N ALA A 79 11.11 -10.25 -8.23
CA ALA A 79 10.93 -10.47 -9.65
C ALA A 79 10.97 -9.15 -10.45
N LEU A 80 10.32 -8.10 -9.94
CA LEU A 80 10.29 -6.78 -10.59
C LEU A 80 11.67 -6.14 -10.62
N ASN A 81 12.38 -6.15 -9.49
CA ASN A 81 13.74 -5.62 -9.39
C ASN A 81 14.71 -6.36 -10.32
N ARG A 82 14.53 -7.66 -10.50
CA ARG A 82 15.34 -8.45 -11.42
C ARG A 82 15.08 -8.06 -12.86
N LEU A 83 13.82 -7.96 -13.28
CA LEU A 83 13.45 -7.49 -14.61
C LEU A 83 13.98 -6.08 -14.91
N LEU A 84 13.90 -5.18 -13.93
CA LEU A 84 14.48 -3.84 -14.02
C LEU A 84 15.99 -3.86 -14.19
N ARG A 85 16.68 -4.79 -13.51
CA ARG A 85 18.14 -4.95 -13.63
C ARG A 85 18.53 -5.52 -14.99
N ASP A 86 17.81 -6.52 -15.48
CA ASP A 86 18.11 -7.16 -16.77
C ASP A 86 17.85 -6.22 -17.97
N ARG A 87 17.01 -5.20 -17.79
CA ARG A 87 16.68 -4.20 -18.83
C ARG A 87 17.60 -2.97 -18.83
N ARG A 88 18.56 -2.88 -17.91
CA ARG A 88 19.50 -1.73 -17.77
C ARG A 88 20.85 -2.04 -18.38
#